data_AF-A0A1D1Z7Y9-F1
#
_entry.id   AF-A0A1D1Z7Y9-F1
#
_cell.length_a   1.000
_cell.length_b   1.000
_cell.length_c   1.000
_cell.angle_alpha   90.00
_cell.angle_beta   90.00
_cell.angle_gamma   90.00
#
_symmetry.space_group_name_H-M   'P 1'
#
loop_
_entity.id
_entity.type
_entity.pdbx_description
1 polymer ?
#
loop_
_entity_poly.entity_id
_entity_poly.type
_entity_poly.pdbx_seq_one_letter_code
_entity_poly.pdbx_strand_id
1 'polypeptide(L)'
;MAGALLGYTAGRQLSQLLAAIVFFHGSEYALAVAFHGKSNISLSSLLISKQYILAMVCSLLEYTLEIIAFPELKEKWGLSNSGLMMVFIGEMIRKAAVLTAGRAFTHNIKIYHQEHHHLVTHGIYRFIRHPGYCGFFIWATGTQSCF
;
A
#
# COMPACT_ATOMS: atom_id res chain seq x y z
N MET A 1 -22.80 -2.85 -26.25
CA MET A 1 -22.49 -1.76 -25.28
C MET A 1 -22.02 -2.30 -23.93
N ALA A 2 -22.76 -3.22 -23.27
CA ALA A 2 -22.39 -3.75 -21.94
C ALA A 2 -20.98 -4.38 -21.87
N GLY A 3 -20.58 -5.20 -22.85
CA GLY A 3 -19.23 -5.81 -22.85
C GLY A 3 -18.07 -4.80 -22.99
N ALA A 4 -18.29 -3.66 -23.66
CA ALA A 4 -17.29 -2.61 -23.79
C ALA A 4 -17.16 -1.79 -22.50
N LEU A 5 -18.27 -1.55 -21.79
CA LEU A 5 -18.31 -0.91 -20.48
C LEU A 5 -17.62 -1.77 -19.41
N LEU A 6 -17.88 -3.08 -19.42
CA LEU A 6 -17.18 -4.05 -18.57
C LEU A 6 -15.67 -4.05 -18.81
N GLY A 7 -15.24 -4.07 -20.08
CA GLY A 7 -13.82 -3.98 -20.43
C GLY A 7 -13.17 -2.68 -19.97
N TYR A 8 -13.87 -1.54 -20.09
CA TYR A 8 -13.38 -0.25 -19.62
C TYR A 8 -13.26 -0.19 -18.08
N THR A 9 -14.31 -0.60 -17.37
CA THR A 9 -14.32 -0.63 -15.89
C THR A 9 -13.21 -1.54 -15.38
N ALA A 10 -13.08 -2.74 -15.97
CA ALA A 10 -12.05 -3.69 -15.60
C ALA A 10 -10.64 -3.15 -15.84
N GLY A 11 -10.41 -2.57 -17.02
CA GLY A 11 -9.13 -1.99 -17.39
C GLY A 11 -8.74 -0.81 -16.51
N ARG A 12 -9.69 0.08 -16.21
CA ARG A 12 -9.49 1.22 -15.30
C ARG A 12 -9.14 0.74 -13.91
N GLN A 13 -9.93 -0.16 -13.33
CA GLN A 13 -9.65 -0.74 -12.02
C GLN A 13 -8.28 -1.36 -12.07
N LEU A 14 -8.02 -2.42 -12.86
CA LEU A 14 -6.74 -3.14 -12.92
C LEU A 14 -5.51 -2.22 -13.03
N SER A 15 -5.60 -1.18 -13.85
CA SER A 15 -4.54 -0.18 -13.99
C SER A 15 -4.28 0.59 -12.68
N GLN A 16 -5.32 0.95 -11.93
CA GLN A 16 -5.22 1.60 -10.63
C GLN A 16 -4.57 0.70 -9.55
N LEU A 17 -4.87 -0.60 -9.49
CA LEU A 17 -4.18 -1.51 -8.56
C LEU A 17 -2.72 -1.66 -8.92
N LEU A 18 -2.42 -1.88 -10.19
CA LEU A 18 -1.04 -2.02 -10.64
C LEU A 18 -0.26 -0.74 -10.33
N ALA A 19 -0.82 0.43 -10.63
CA ALA A 19 -0.22 1.71 -10.28
C ALA A 19 -0.03 1.86 -8.76
N ALA A 20 -1.03 1.50 -7.94
CA ALA A 20 -0.95 1.58 -6.49
C ALA A 20 0.12 0.64 -5.91
N ILE A 21 0.19 -0.60 -6.38
CA ILE A 21 1.20 -1.59 -5.94
C ILE A 21 2.60 -1.14 -6.35
N VAL A 22 2.79 -0.75 -7.61
CA VAL A 22 4.09 -0.28 -8.11
C VAL A 22 4.54 0.97 -7.35
N PHE A 23 3.63 1.92 -7.15
CA PHE A 23 3.93 3.13 -6.38
C PHE A 23 4.27 2.78 -4.93
N PHE A 24 3.47 1.94 -4.26
CA PHE A 24 3.69 1.57 -2.86
C PHE A 24 5.06 0.93 -2.66
N HIS A 25 5.37 -0.14 -3.39
CA HIS A 25 6.64 -0.86 -3.24
C HIS A 25 7.83 -0.07 -3.78
N GLY A 26 7.67 0.63 -4.90
CA GLY A 26 8.72 1.43 -5.51
C GLY A 26 9.14 2.61 -4.63
N SER A 27 8.17 3.33 -4.06
CA SER A 27 8.45 4.44 -3.15
C SER A 27 9.01 3.97 -1.79
N GLU A 28 8.53 2.85 -1.23
CA GLU A 28 9.11 2.27 -0.01
C GLU A 28 10.57 1.87 -0.23
N TYR A 29 10.87 1.22 -1.36
CA TYR A 29 12.24 0.86 -1.71
C TYR A 29 13.12 2.10 -1.93
N ALA A 30 12.63 3.11 -2.66
CA ALA A 30 13.35 4.35 -2.90
C ALA A 30 13.64 5.11 -1.58
N LEU A 31 12.67 5.19 -0.68
CA LEU A 31 12.85 5.81 0.64
C LEU A 31 13.80 5.00 1.52
N ALA A 32 13.71 3.67 1.50
CA ALA A 32 14.68 2.82 2.18
C ALA A 32 16.10 3.12 1.69
N VAL A 33 16.30 3.21 0.36
CA VAL A 33 17.58 3.57 -0.27
C VAL A 33 18.07 4.95 0.14
N ALA A 34 17.18 5.94 0.16
CA ALA A 34 17.52 7.30 0.55
C ALA A 34 17.98 7.40 2.02
N PHE A 35 17.35 6.68 2.94
CA PHE A 35 17.65 6.79 4.37
C PHE A 35 18.73 5.82 4.87
N HIS A 36 18.81 4.61 4.32
CA HIS A 36 19.70 3.54 4.83
C HIS A 36 20.90 3.24 3.93
N GLY A 37 20.91 3.77 2.70
CA GLY A 37 22.00 3.61 1.74
C GLY A 37 21.98 2.27 0.99
N LYS A 38 22.42 2.27 -0.28
CA LYS A 38 22.35 1.11 -1.19
C LYS A 38 23.04 -0.16 -0.67
N SER A 39 24.07 -0.04 0.17
CA SER A 39 24.85 -1.17 0.68
C SER A 39 24.17 -1.98 1.78
N ASN A 40 23.13 -1.44 2.43
CA ASN A 40 22.43 -2.08 3.56
C ASN A 40 21.05 -2.65 3.20
N ILE A 41 20.67 -2.63 1.92
CA ILE A 41 19.27 -2.87 1.50
C ILE A 41 19.24 -4.08 0.57
N SER A 42 18.56 -5.12 1.01
CA SER A 42 18.29 -6.32 0.20
C SER A 42 16.89 -6.26 -0.42
N LEU A 43 16.59 -7.16 -1.36
CA LEU A 43 15.26 -7.31 -1.98
C LEU A 43 14.13 -7.50 -0.95
N SER A 44 14.43 -7.92 0.27
CA SER A 44 13.45 -7.98 1.38
C SER A 44 12.83 -6.62 1.73
N SER A 45 13.50 -5.51 1.40
CA SER A 45 12.99 -4.14 1.62
C SER A 45 11.85 -3.76 0.67
N LEU A 46 11.57 -4.58 -0.35
CA LEU A 46 10.35 -4.46 -1.14
C LEU A 46 9.10 -4.89 -0.37
N LEU A 47 9.22 -5.54 0.80
CA LEU A 47 8.08 -6.01 1.60
C LEU A 47 7.18 -7.03 0.88
N ILE A 48 7.72 -7.74 -0.12
CA ILE A 48 7.01 -8.79 -0.83
C ILE A 48 7.33 -10.13 -0.17
N SER A 49 6.40 -10.65 0.62
CA SER A 49 6.48 -11.99 1.22
C SER A 49 5.72 -13.03 0.41
N LYS A 50 5.98 -14.33 0.67
CA LYS A 50 5.23 -15.42 0.04
C LYS A 50 3.73 -15.34 0.36
N GLN A 51 3.40 -14.99 1.61
CA GLN A 51 2.02 -14.83 2.06
C GLN A 51 1.35 -13.64 1.38
N TYR A 52 2.09 -12.55 1.16
CA TYR A 52 1.59 -11.39 0.44
C TYR A 52 1.27 -11.72 -1.03
N ILE A 53 2.15 -12.45 -1.72
CA ILE A 53 1.90 -12.90 -3.09
C ILE A 53 0.64 -13.77 -3.13
N LEU A 54 0.49 -14.71 -2.20
CA LEU A 54 -0.70 -15.56 -2.12
C LEU A 54 -1.98 -14.72 -1.93
N ALA A 55 -1.97 -13.75 -1.01
CA ALA A 55 -3.10 -12.86 -0.78
C ALA A 55 -3.45 -12.04 -2.04
N MET A 56 -2.43 -11.56 -2.76
CA MET A 56 -2.65 -10.81 -4.01
C MET A 56 -3.25 -11.68 -5.11
N VAL A 57 -2.80 -12.93 -5.23
CA VAL A 57 -3.38 -13.90 -6.18
C VAL A 57 -4.83 -14.21 -5.81
N CYS A 58 -5.14 -14.44 -4.52
CA CYS A 58 -6.51 -14.64 -4.05
C CYS A 58 -7.40 -13.44 -4.38
N SER A 59 -6.93 -12.22 -4.15
CA SER A 59 -7.68 -10.99 -4.47
C SER A 59 -7.95 -10.86 -5.98
N LEU A 60 -6.97 -11.16 -6.84
CA LEU A 60 -7.18 -11.15 -8.29
C LEU A 60 -8.17 -12.21 -8.75
N LEU A 61 -8.16 -13.40 -8.13
CA LEU A 61 -9.12 -14.46 -8.39
C LEU A 61 -10.53 -14.06 -7.96
N GLU A 62 -10.68 -13.52 -6.75
CA GLU A 62 -11.95 -12.97 -6.24
C GLU A 62 -12.52 -11.92 -7.18
N TYR A 63 -11.71 -10.92 -7.53
CA TYR A 63 -12.09 -9.87 -8.49
C TYR A 63 -12.55 -10.43 -9.85
N THR A 64 -11.83 -11.42 -10.38
CA THR A 64 -12.17 -12.06 -11.66
C THR A 64 -13.50 -12.80 -11.57
N LEU A 65 -13.75 -13.50 -10.46
CA LEU A 65 -15.02 -14.19 -10.22
C LEU A 65 -16.17 -13.17 -10.09
N GLU A 66 -15.96 -12.09 -9.35
CA GLU A 66 -16.98 -11.06 -9.14
C GLU A 66 -17.34 -10.29 -10.42
N ILE A 67 -16.37 -9.96 -11.26
CA ILE A 67 -16.69 -9.24 -12.52
C ILE A 67 -17.42 -10.13 -13.53
N ILE A 68 -17.22 -11.46 -13.47
CA ILE A 68 -17.93 -12.43 -14.32
C ILE A 68 -19.33 -12.71 -13.76
N ALA A 69 -19.46 -12.91 -12.45
CA ALA A 69 -20.71 -13.31 -11.82
C ALA A 69 -21.62 -12.11 -11.44
N PHE A 70 -21.03 -10.98 -11.06
CA PHE A 70 -21.71 -9.80 -10.49
C PHE A 70 -21.16 -8.47 -11.05
N PRO A 71 -21.21 -8.26 -12.39
CA PRO A 71 -20.63 -7.08 -13.04
C PRO A 71 -21.17 -5.74 -12.51
N GLU A 72 -22.46 -5.70 -12.15
CA GLU A 72 -23.14 -4.51 -11.62
C GLU A 72 -22.52 -3.99 -10.31
N LEU A 73 -21.89 -4.87 -9.52
CA LEU A 73 -21.21 -4.47 -8.29
C LEU A 73 -19.98 -3.62 -8.59
N LYS A 74 -19.22 -4.00 -9.62
CA LYS A 74 -18.00 -3.32 -10.06
C LYS A 74 -18.28 -2.02 -10.82
N GLU A 75 -19.49 -1.88 -11.38
CA GLU A 75 -19.97 -0.63 -11.99
C GLU A 75 -20.44 0.43 -10.98
N LYS A 76 -20.37 0.16 -9.67
CA LYS A 76 -20.63 1.17 -8.63
C LYS A 76 -19.40 2.06 -8.44
N TRP A 77 -19.27 3.09 -9.28
CA TRP A 77 -18.10 3.98 -9.29
C TRP A 77 -17.85 4.67 -7.96
N GLY A 78 -18.91 4.97 -7.18
CA GLY A 78 -18.76 5.56 -5.85
C GLY A 78 -17.95 4.67 -4.89
N LEU A 79 -18.17 3.35 -4.93
CA LEU A 79 -17.43 2.39 -4.11
C LEU A 79 -15.95 2.34 -4.55
N SER A 80 -15.71 2.16 -5.86
CA SER A 80 -14.35 2.12 -6.40
C SER A 80 -13.56 3.41 -6.12
N ASN A 81 -14.18 4.58 -6.27
CA ASN A 81 -13.54 5.88 -6.00
C ASN A 81 -13.25 6.08 -4.50
N SER A 82 -14.12 5.59 -3.61
CA SER A 82 -13.86 5.62 -2.17
C SER A 82 -12.65 4.76 -1.80
N GLY A 83 -12.53 3.56 -2.39
CA GLY A 83 -11.35 2.71 -2.26
C GLY A 83 -10.07 3.40 -2.74
N LEU A 84 -10.11 4.05 -3.91
CA LEU A 84 -8.98 4.82 -4.42
C LEU A 84 -8.57 5.97 -3.49
N MET A 85 -9.55 6.66 -2.88
CA MET A 85 -9.29 7.71 -1.90
C MET A 85 -8.63 7.13 -0.63
N MET A 86 -9.08 5.97 -0.16
CA MET A 86 -8.44 5.26 0.96
C MET A 86 -7.00 4.87 0.62
N VAL A 87 -6.74 4.33 -0.57
CA VAL A 87 -5.39 4.01 -1.07
C VAL A 87 -4.50 5.25 -1.00
N PHE A 88 -4.97 6.39 -1.51
CA PHE A 88 -4.23 7.64 -1.49
C PHE A 88 -3.95 8.15 -0.07
N ILE A 89 -4.94 8.12 0.83
CA ILE A 89 -4.76 8.55 2.22
C ILE A 89 -3.78 7.62 2.96
N GLY A 90 -3.93 6.31 2.81
CA GLY A 90 -3.03 5.32 3.40
C GLY A 90 -1.58 5.49 2.94
N GLU A 91 -1.41 5.76 1.64
CA GLU A 91 -0.13 6.15 1.06
C GLU A 91 0.48 7.38 1.76
N MET A 92 -0.26 8.49 1.83
CA MET A 92 0.25 9.72 2.45
C MET A 92 0.64 9.52 3.91
N ILE A 93 -0.18 8.82 4.69
CA ILE A 93 0.12 8.49 6.10
C ILE A 93 1.39 7.65 6.19
N ARG A 94 1.53 6.63 5.33
CA ARG A 94 2.70 5.75 5.30
C ARG A 94 3.97 6.53 4.98
N LYS A 95 3.95 7.36 3.95
CA LYS A 95 5.13 8.13 3.51
C LYS A 95 5.48 9.21 4.52
N ALA A 96 4.49 9.87 5.11
CA ALA A 96 4.70 10.79 6.23
C ALA A 96 5.39 10.09 7.41
N ALA A 97 5.00 8.84 7.74
CA ALA A 97 5.65 8.07 8.80
C ALA A 97 7.14 7.81 8.47
N VAL A 98 7.43 7.33 7.26
CA VAL A 98 8.80 7.05 6.82
C VAL A 98 9.66 8.32 6.80
N LEU A 99 9.13 9.43 6.28
CA LEU A 99 9.83 10.72 6.22
C LEU A 99 10.05 11.32 7.61
N THR A 100 9.07 11.20 8.52
CA THR A 100 9.19 11.74 9.89
C THR A 100 10.17 10.92 10.73
N ALA A 101 10.17 9.59 10.58
CA ALA A 101 11.09 8.72 11.31
C ALA A 101 12.49 8.65 10.65
N GLY A 102 12.59 8.85 9.34
CA GLY A 102 13.85 8.91 8.59
C GLY A 102 14.74 7.69 8.85
N ARG A 103 15.95 7.92 9.36
CA ARG A 103 16.92 6.85 9.72
C ARG A 103 16.50 5.99 10.91
N ALA A 104 15.53 6.45 11.71
CA ALA A 104 14.92 5.66 12.78
C ALA A 104 13.79 4.75 12.26
N PHE A 105 13.38 4.89 11.00
CA PHE A 105 12.40 4.01 10.39
C PHE A 105 13.05 2.71 9.92
N THR A 106 13.07 1.68 10.76
CA THR A 106 13.58 0.36 10.37
C THR A 106 12.42 -0.58 10.04
N HIS A 107 12.41 -1.16 8.83
CA HIS A 107 11.42 -2.19 8.45
C HIS A 107 11.48 -3.44 9.32
N ASN A 108 12.67 -3.76 9.85
CA ASN A 108 12.84 -4.77 10.89
C ASN A 108 12.76 -4.13 12.27
N ILE A 109 12.00 -4.73 13.18
CA ILE A 109 11.93 -4.30 14.58
C ILE A 109 13.33 -4.51 15.18
N LYS A 110 14.08 -3.42 15.38
CA LYS A 110 15.34 -3.47 16.11
C LYS A 110 15.04 -3.65 17.59
N ILE A 111 15.41 -4.82 18.11
CA ILE A 111 15.20 -5.23 19.50
C ILE A 111 16.29 -4.66 20.42
N TYR A 112 17.40 -4.17 19.86
CA TYR A 112 18.52 -3.60 20.60
C TYR A 112 18.55 -2.07 20.48
N HIS A 113 18.63 -1.40 21.62
CA HIS A 113 18.80 0.05 21.71
C HIS A 113 20.19 0.43 21.19
N GLN A 114 20.25 1.10 20.04
CA GLN A 114 21.46 1.78 19.58
C GLN A 114 21.43 3.22 20.12
N GLU A 115 22.54 3.75 20.62
CA GLU A 115 22.61 5.08 21.27
C GLU A 115 22.06 6.25 20.43
N HIS A 116 21.86 6.06 19.12
CA HIS A 116 21.30 7.04 18.19
C HIS A 116 19.80 6.84 17.88
N HIS A 117 19.09 5.92 18.55
CA HIS A 117 17.64 5.76 18.40
C HIS A 117 16.89 6.70 19.34
N HIS A 118 16.59 7.90 18.86
CA HIS A 118 15.70 8.83 19.56
C HIS A 118 14.23 8.52 19.25
N LEU A 119 13.38 8.61 20.27
CA LEU A 119 11.93 8.49 20.11
C LEU A 119 11.41 9.65 19.25
N VAL A 120 10.77 9.33 18.12
CA VAL A 120 10.16 10.31 17.23
C VAL A 120 8.74 10.58 17.71
N THR A 121 8.48 11.75 18.29
CA THR A 121 7.17 12.17 18.81
C THR A 121 6.58 13.38 18.08
N HIS A 122 7.28 13.92 17.08
CA HIS A 122 6.84 15.05 16.28
C HIS A 122 6.18 14.60 14.96
N GLY A 123 5.57 15.53 14.24
CA GLY A 123 4.87 15.24 12.98
C GLY A 123 3.68 14.29 13.18
N ILE A 124 3.54 13.30 12.31
CA ILE A 124 2.41 12.35 12.33
C ILE A 124 2.41 11.45 13.58
N TYR A 125 3.56 11.23 14.20
CA TYR A 125 3.71 10.44 15.43
C TYR A 125 3.08 11.10 16.66
N ARG A 126 2.75 12.40 16.59
CA ARG A 126 1.98 13.10 17.64
C ARG A 126 0.52 12.64 17.70
N PHE A 127 -0.03 12.19 16.58
CA PHE A 127 -1.44 11.80 16.45
C PHE A 127 -1.60 10.28 16.52
N ILE A 128 -0.70 9.52 15.90
CA ILE A 128 -0.78 8.07 15.77
C ILE A 128 0.53 7.46 16.25
N ARG A 129 0.47 6.52 17.21
CA ARG A 129 1.67 5.83 17.73
C ARG A 129 2.38 4.98 16.68
N HIS A 130 1.63 4.41 15.74
CA HIS A 130 2.16 3.60 14.64
C HIS A 130 1.61 4.03 13.28
N PRO A 131 2.01 5.20 12.76
CA PRO A 131 1.45 5.76 11.54
C PRO A 131 1.80 4.91 10.32
N GLY A 132 2.98 4.27 10.29
CA GLY A 132 3.36 3.36 9.21
C GLY A 132 2.46 2.11 9.09
N TYR A 133 2.03 1.52 10.20
CA TYR A 133 1.08 0.39 10.19
C TYR A 133 -0.34 0.87 9.87
N CYS A 134 -0.75 2.01 10.41
CA CYS A 134 -2.05 2.61 10.11
C CYS A 134 -2.20 2.93 8.62
N GLY A 135 -1.20 3.56 8.00
CA GLY A 135 -1.21 3.85 6.57
C GLY A 135 -1.26 2.60 5.72
N PHE A 136 -0.47 1.56 6.06
CA PHE A 136 -0.50 0.28 5.35
C PHE A 136 -1.87 -0.43 5.47
N PHE A 137 -2.48 -0.39 6.64
CA PHE A 137 -3.81 -0.98 6.86
C PHE A 137 -4.88 -0.29 5.99
N ILE A 138 -4.95 1.04 6.04
CA ILE A 138 -5.91 1.83 5.23
C ILE A 138 -5.66 1.58 3.73
N TRP A 139 -4.39 1.53 3.31
CA TRP A 139 -4.01 1.24 1.93
C TRP A 139 -4.47 -0.15 1.49
N ALA A 140 -4.21 -1.18 2.29
CA ALA A 140 -4.56 -2.57 1.97
C ALA A 140 -6.09 -2.78 1.93
N THR A 141 -6.85 -2.14 2.82
CA THR A 141 -8.32 -2.17 2.76
C THR A 141 -8.85 -1.38 1.57
N GLY A 142 -8.21 -0.25 1.25
CA GLY A 142 -8.55 0.58 0.11
C GLY A 142 -8.36 -0.15 -1.22
N THR A 143 -7.30 -0.95 -1.37
CA THR A 143 -7.08 -1.73 -2.61
C THR A 143 -8.19 -2.74 -2.83
N GLN A 144 -8.65 -3.45 -1.79
CA GLN A 144 -9.82 -4.36 -1.89
C GLN A 144 -11.15 -3.63 -2.12
N SER A 145 -11.33 -2.43 -1.55
CA SER A 145 -12.57 -1.67 -1.74
C SER A 145 -12.64 -0.99 -3.13
N CYS A 146 -11.48 -0.69 -3.70
CA CYS A 146 -11.37 -0.12 -5.04
C CYS A 146 -11.62 -1.18 -6.13
N PHE A 147 -11.27 -2.44 -5.82
CA PHE A 147 -11.24 -3.57 -6.73
C PHE A 147 -12.42 -4.48 -6.59
#